data_AF-A0A8J3ULZ4-F1
#
_entry.id   AF-A0A8J3ULZ4-F1
#
_cell.length_a   1.000
_cell.length_b   1.000
_cell.length_c   1.000
_cell.angle_alpha   90.00
_cell.angle_beta   90.00
_cell.angle_gamma   90.00
#
_symmetry.space_group_name_H-M   'P 1'
#
loop_
_entity.id
_entity.type
_entity.pdbx_description
1 polymer ?
#
loop_
_entity_poly.entity_id
_entity_poly.type
_entity_poly.pdbx_seq_one_letter_code
_entity_poly.pdbx_strand_id
1 'polypeptide(L)'
;MTTWSVWRQDDNGNSVEVARYDDRIAALARALAFDAGHPHKQIYWVTGDPVLLTNRDLYTRVIGLGEALTAGGRTLSEYLRALYGVSRTRRDRDRLPLDEVAATLTAAATLTPAPVAARDGFAPEETMTGFARWEAVILSQIADLDDFALQPPGEHAFFGVDAPRTSTARATPCRWYNFDPASYLECGMAGGLGGWDESDGTRVPVPGPVHPDVPPDPGILSIETVTWDDLAEFALYGQIFE
;
A
#
# COMPACT_ATOMS: atom_id res chain seq x y z
N MET A 1 22.74 -15.10 -12.81
CA MET A 1 21.66 -14.14 -12.58
C MET A 1 20.36 -14.91 -12.66
N THR A 2 19.53 -14.86 -11.63
CA THR A 2 18.23 -15.53 -11.62
C THR A 2 17.23 -14.62 -12.34
N THR A 3 16.60 -15.11 -13.40
CA THR A 3 15.62 -14.35 -14.19
C THR A 3 14.21 -14.84 -13.91
N TRP A 4 13.25 -13.92 -13.86
CA TRP A 4 11.85 -14.18 -13.56
C TRP A 4 10.98 -13.93 -14.79
N SER A 5 10.24 -14.96 -15.22
CA SER A 5 9.36 -14.89 -16.39
C SER A 5 7.92 -14.61 -15.99
N VAL A 6 7.27 -13.69 -16.70
CA VAL A 6 5.82 -13.48 -16.66
C VAL A 6 5.19 -14.34 -17.74
N TRP A 7 4.25 -15.19 -17.34
CA TRP A 7 3.50 -16.07 -18.21
C TRP A 7 2.07 -15.58 -18.36
N ARG A 8 1.48 -15.83 -19.52
CA ARG A 8 0.06 -15.61 -19.81
C ARG A 8 -0.56 -16.91 -20.31
N GLN A 9 -1.75 -17.24 -19.84
CA GLN A 9 -2.59 -18.29 -20.41
C GLN A 9 -3.88 -17.69 -20.96
N ASP A 10 -4.24 -18.06 -22.19
CA ASP A 10 -5.50 -17.67 -22.84
C ASP A 10 -6.67 -18.60 -22.46
N ASP A 11 -7.86 -18.31 -22.99
CA ASP A 11 -9.07 -19.09 -22.73
C ASP A 11 -9.08 -20.47 -23.40
N ASN A 12 -8.08 -20.77 -24.25
CA ASN A 12 -7.87 -22.07 -24.87
C ASN A 12 -6.80 -22.90 -24.12
N GLY A 13 -6.25 -22.37 -23.01
CA GLY A 13 -5.20 -23.02 -22.23
C GLY A 13 -3.78 -22.83 -22.79
N ASN A 14 -3.60 -22.06 -23.87
CA ASN A 14 -2.28 -21.83 -24.45
C ASN A 14 -1.48 -20.92 -23.52
N SER A 15 -0.31 -21.39 -23.10
CA SER A 15 0.59 -20.65 -22.21
C SER A 15 1.78 -20.09 -22.99
N VAL A 16 2.03 -18.80 -22.86
CA VAL A 16 3.16 -18.12 -23.51
C VAL A 16 3.89 -17.22 -22.51
N GLU A 17 5.21 -17.17 -22.63
CA GLU A 17 6.01 -16.19 -21.90
C GLU A 17 5.82 -14.81 -22.54
N VAL A 18 5.48 -13.80 -21.74
CA VAL A 18 5.18 -12.44 -22.23
C VAL A 18 6.22 -11.40 -21.81
N ALA A 19 7.03 -11.67 -20.78
CA ALA A 19 8.11 -10.80 -20.34
C ALA A 19 9.12 -11.52 -19.44
N ARG A 20 10.33 -10.96 -19.32
CA ARG A 20 11.37 -11.39 -18.36
C ARG A 20 11.90 -10.20 -17.56
N TYR A 21 12.27 -10.46 -16.32
CA TYR A 21 12.78 -9.49 -15.35
C TYR A 21 13.93 -10.08 -14.54
N ASP A 22 14.84 -9.23 -14.08
CA ASP A 22 15.89 -9.62 -13.14
C ASP A 22 15.42 -9.58 -11.67
N ASP A 23 14.23 -9.04 -11.44
CA ASP A 23 13.62 -8.86 -10.13
C ASP A 23 12.21 -9.47 -10.10
N ARG A 24 11.96 -10.31 -9.09
CA ARG A 24 10.69 -11.04 -8.97
C ARG A 24 9.51 -10.11 -8.74
N ILE A 25 9.68 -9.11 -7.87
CA ILE A 25 8.61 -8.20 -7.50
C ILE A 25 8.20 -7.35 -8.70
N ALA A 26 9.15 -6.93 -9.54
CA ALA A 26 8.87 -6.26 -10.82
C ALA A 26 8.11 -7.17 -11.80
N ALA A 27 8.46 -8.45 -11.88
CA ALA A 27 7.72 -9.42 -12.70
C ALA A 27 6.28 -9.59 -12.21
N LEU A 28 6.08 -9.74 -10.90
CA LEU A 28 4.75 -9.88 -10.28
C LEU A 28 3.93 -8.60 -10.44
N ALA A 29 4.54 -7.44 -10.22
CA ALA A 29 3.90 -6.15 -10.42
C ALA A 29 3.45 -5.98 -11.87
N ARG A 30 4.23 -6.48 -12.84
CA ARG A 30 3.81 -6.49 -14.25
C ARG A 30 2.63 -7.41 -14.49
N ALA A 31 2.63 -8.61 -13.92
CA ALA A 31 1.49 -9.53 -14.02
C ALA A 31 0.21 -8.89 -13.46
N LEU A 32 0.30 -8.26 -12.29
CA LEU A 32 -0.80 -7.51 -11.67
C LEU A 32 -1.27 -6.34 -12.54
N ALA A 33 -0.35 -5.62 -13.18
CA ALA A 33 -0.70 -4.52 -14.07
C ALA A 33 -1.44 -5.00 -15.33
N PHE A 34 -1.14 -6.21 -15.83
CA PHE A 34 -1.94 -6.82 -16.90
C PHE A 34 -3.35 -7.13 -16.42
N ASP A 35 -3.50 -7.78 -15.26
CA ASP A 35 -4.80 -8.14 -14.68
C ASP A 35 -5.69 -6.91 -14.41
N ALA A 36 -5.11 -5.81 -13.93
CA ALA A 36 -5.87 -4.63 -13.52
C ALA A 36 -6.38 -3.76 -14.69
N GLY A 37 -5.82 -3.91 -15.89
CA GLY A 37 -6.07 -3.00 -17.01
C GLY A 37 -7.47 -3.13 -17.61
N HIS A 38 -7.94 -4.35 -17.89
CA HIS A 38 -9.22 -4.61 -18.54
C HIS A 38 -9.79 -5.98 -18.14
N PRO A 39 -11.12 -6.15 -17.98
CA PRO A 39 -11.71 -7.46 -17.80
C PRO A 39 -11.37 -8.38 -18.99
N HIS A 40 -10.61 -9.42 -18.73
CA HIS A 40 -10.23 -10.42 -19.72
C HIS A 40 -10.24 -11.82 -19.11
N LYS A 41 -10.33 -12.84 -19.96
CA LYS A 41 -10.27 -14.26 -19.56
C LYS A 41 -8.83 -14.79 -19.44
N GLN A 42 -7.84 -13.93 -19.64
CA GLN A 42 -6.44 -14.30 -19.54
C GLN A 42 -6.00 -14.30 -18.08
N ILE A 43 -5.11 -15.22 -17.73
CA ILE A 43 -4.45 -15.25 -16.43
C ILE A 43 -2.96 -14.97 -16.61
N TYR A 44 -2.38 -14.21 -15.68
CA TYR A 44 -0.96 -13.89 -15.66
C TYR A 44 -0.32 -14.39 -14.36
N TRP A 45 0.87 -14.98 -14.45
CA TRP A 45 1.60 -15.46 -13.27
C TRP A 45 3.11 -15.41 -13.45
N VAL A 46 3.83 -15.51 -12.33
CA VAL A 46 5.30 -15.62 -12.28
C VAL A 46 5.65 -16.91 -11.56
N THR A 47 6.51 -17.72 -12.18
CA THR A 47 6.98 -19.00 -11.61
C THR A 47 8.17 -18.80 -10.68
N GLY A 48 8.37 -19.75 -9.75
CA GLY A 48 9.51 -19.80 -8.83
C GLY A 48 9.17 -19.33 -7.41
N ASP A 49 10.12 -19.53 -6.49
CA ASP A 49 9.91 -19.36 -5.06
C ASP A 49 9.80 -17.89 -4.63
N PRO A 50 9.09 -17.58 -3.53
CA PRO A 50 9.07 -16.24 -2.95
C PRO A 50 10.47 -15.75 -2.57
N VAL A 51 10.68 -14.43 -2.63
CA VAL A 51 11.99 -13.81 -2.29
C VAL A 51 11.95 -12.96 -1.03
N LEU A 52 10.78 -12.44 -0.63
CA LEU A 52 10.61 -11.73 0.63
C LEU A 52 10.16 -12.70 1.72
N LEU A 53 10.91 -12.77 2.81
CA LEU A 53 10.68 -13.72 3.92
C LEU A 53 10.37 -13.02 5.24
N THR A 54 10.75 -11.75 5.36
CA THR A 54 10.61 -10.96 6.59
C THR A 54 9.91 -9.63 6.35
N ASN A 55 9.35 -9.05 7.42
CA ASN A 55 8.87 -7.67 7.38
C ASN A 55 9.97 -6.67 6.98
N ARG A 56 11.25 -6.92 7.31
CA ARG A 56 12.37 -6.09 6.90
C ARG A 56 12.64 -6.12 5.39
N ASP A 57 12.47 -7.28 4.76
CA ASP A 57 12.58 -7.40 3.29
C ASP A 57 11.50 -6.53 2.62
N LEU A 58 10.27 -6.58 3.16
CA LEU A 58 9.18 -5.73 2.70
C LEU A 58 9.46 -4.24 2.98
N TYR A 59 9.91 -3.89 4.20
CA TYR A 59 10.23 -2.52 4.60
C TYR A 59 11.19 -1.88 3.61
N THR A 60 12.35 -2.50 3.41
CA THR A 60 13.40 -2.00 2.51
C THR A 60 12.86 -1.75 1.09
N ARG A 61 12.01 -2.65 0.61
CA ARG A 61 11.39 -2.53 -0.72
C ARG A 61 10.41 -1.37 -0.79
N VAL A 62 9.60 -1.19 0.25
CA VAL A 62 8.56 -0.17 0.34
C VAL A 62 9.16 1.23 0.49
N ILE A 63 10.26 1.38 1.23
CA ILE A 63 10.98 2.67 1.35
C ILE A 63 11.50 3.11 -0.01
N GLY A 64 12.25 2.24 -0.72
CA GLY A 64 12.78 2.57 -2.03
C GLY A 64 11.68 2.87 -3.07
N LEU A 65 10.52 2.23 -2.94
CA LEU A 65 9.33 2.54 -3.75
C LEU A 65 8.81 3.95 -3.45
N GLY A 66 8.67 4.31 -2.18
CA GLY A 66 8.21 5.63 -1.75
C GLY A 66 9.11 6.75 -2.23
N GLU A 67 10.42 6.60 -2.07
CA GLU A 67 11.43 7.55 -2.58
C GLU A 67 11.31 7.73 -4.10
N ALA A 68 11.18 6.63 -4.84
CA ALA A 68 11.04 6.67 -6.30
C ALA A 68 9.74 7.35 -6.75
N LEU A 69 8.63 7.13 -6.03
CA LEU A 69 7.35 7.78 -6.30
C LEU A 69 7.43 9.30 -6.08
N THR A 70 7.95 9.71 -4.93
CA THR A 70 8.11 11.14 -4.58
C THR A 70 9.08 11.82 -5.55
N ALA A 71 10.22 11.21 -5.87
CA ALA A 71 11.18 11.74 -6.85
C ALA A 71 10.58 11.81 -8.27
N GLY A 72 9.68 10.89 -8.62
CA GLY A 72 8.94 10.89 -9.88
C GLY A 72 7.79 11.90 -9.94
N GLY A 73 7.51 12.63 -8.85
CA GLY A 73 6.43 13.60 -8.77
C GLY A 73 5.03 12.99 -8.72
N ARG A 74 4.90 11.69 -8.43
CA ARG A 74 3.60 11.03 -8.30
C ARG A 74 2.96 11.45 -6.98
N THR A 75 1.74 11.96 -7.03
CA THR A 75 1.03 12.39 -5.82
C THR A 75 0.51 11.19 -5.03
N LEU A 76 0.30 11.37 -3.72
CA LEU A 76 -0.30 10.34 -2.88
C LEU A 76 -1.72 9.97 -3.36
N SER A 77 -2.53 10.94 -3.80
CA SER A 77 -3.88 10.67 -4.34
C SER A 77 -3.84 9.79 -5.60
N GLU A 78 -2.95 10.08 -6.55
CA GLU A 78 -2.76 9.25 -7.75
C GLU A 78 -2.26 7.84 -7.41
N TYR A 79 -1.40 7.72 -6.41
CA TYR A 79 -0.92 6.43 -5.93
C TYR A 79 -2.03 5.62 -5.25
N LEU A 80 -2.77 6.18 -4.29
CA LEU A 80 -3.84 5.47 -3.57
C LEU A 80 -4.99 5.06 -4.50
N ARG A 81 -5.35 5.89 -5.49
CA ARG A 81 -6.35 5.52 -6.51
C ARG A 81 -5.88 4.36 -7.40
N ALA A 82 -4.60 4.32 -7.75
CA ALA A 82 -4.04 3.19 -8.50
C ALA A 82 -3.94 1.93 -7.63
N LEU A 83 -3.54 2.08 -6.37
CA LEU A 83 -3.49 1.02 -5.36
C LEU A 83 -4.88 0.40 -5.16
N TYR A 84 -5.91 1.23 -5.03
CA TYR A 84 -7.30 0.79 -5.01
C TYR A 84 -7.65 -0.07 -6.23
N GLY A 85 -7.31 0.40 -7.42
CA GLY A 85 -7.56 -0.33 -8.67
C GLY A 85 -6.94 -1.73 -8.69
N VAL A 86 -5.64 -1.84 -8.36
CA VAL A 86 -4.95 -3.13 -8.39
C VAL A 86 -5.42 -4.08 -7.28
N SER A 87 -5.60 -3.60 -6.04
CA SER A 87 -6.01 -4.46 -4.92
C SER A 87 -7.38 -5.09 -5.10
N ARG A 88 -8.31 -4.40 -5.80
CA ARG A 88 -9.63 -4.97 -6.12
C ARG A 88 -9.57 -6.27 -6.91
N THR A 89 -8.54 -6.46 -7.73
CA THR A 89 -8.33 -7.71 -8.48
C THR A 89 -7.98 -8.89 -7.57
N ARG A 90 -7.64 -8.62 -6.31
CA ARG A 90 -7.21 -9.60 -5.30
C ARG A 90 -8.16 -9.70 -4.11
N ARG A 91 -9.31 -9.03 -4.15
CA ARG A 91 -10.28 -8.96 -3.03
C ARG A 91 -10.74 -10.32 -2.49
N ASP A 92 -10.71 -11.36 -3.33
CA ASP A 92 -11.17 -12.70 -2.98
C ASP A 92 -10.04 -13.56 -2.34
N ARG A 93 -8.85 -12.98 -2.10
CA ARG A 93 -7.75 -13.61 -1.35
C ARG A 93 -7.86 -13.24 0.12
N ASP A 94 -7.91 -14.23 1.02
CA ASP A 94 -7.92 -13.96 2.46
C ASP A 94 -6.55 -13.56 3.01
N ARG A 95 -5.48 -14.10 2.42
CA ARG A 95 -4.09 -13.86 2.79
C ARG A 95 -3.23 -13.62 1.54
N LEU A 96 -2.33 -12.66 1.63
CA LEU A 96 -1.44 -12.24 0.55
C LEU A 96 0.02 -12.56 0.94
N PRO A 97 0.76 -13.32 0.11
CA PRO A 97 2.20 -13.47 0.28
C PRO A 97 2.92 -12.12 0.24
N LEU A 98 4.03 -11.95 0.97
CA LEU A 98 4.78 -10.69 0.99
C LEU A 98 5.18 -10.21 -0.42
N ASP A 99 5.59 -11.14 -1.28
CA ASP A 99 5.88 -10.83 -2.69
C ASP A 99 4.68 -10.23 -3.43
N GLU A 100 3.47 -10.76 -3.19
CA GLU A 100 2.23 -10.21 -3.78
C GLU A 100 1.91 -8.83 -3.19
N VAL A 101 2.17 -8.59 -1.90
CA VAL A 101 2.01 -7.27 -1.26
C VAL A 101 2.94 -6.25 -1.89
N ALA A 102 4.24 -6.54 -1.91
CA ALA A 102 5.26 -5.68 -2.51
C ALA A 102 4.97 -5.41 -3.99
N ALA A 103 4.52 -6.43 -4.72
CA ALA A 103 4.14 -6.30 -6.13
C ALA A 103 2.88 -5.45 -6.32
N THR A 104 1.89 -5.55 -5.42
CA THR A 104 0.67 -4.73 -5.45
C THR A 104 1.00 -3.25 -5.24
N LEU A 105 1.82 -2.94 -4.23
CA LEU A 105 2.33 -1.59 -3.98
C LEU A 105 3.14 -1.08 -5.19
N THR A 106 4.04 -1.91 -5.73
CA THR A 106 4.87 -1.56 -6.89
C THR A 106 4.03 -1.33 -8.16
N ALA A 107 3.01 -2.15 -8.42
CA ALA A 107 2.16 -2.00 -9.60
C ALA A 107 1.40 -0.66 -9.59
N ALA A 108 0.92 -0.24 -8.41
CA ALA A 108 0.24 1.05 -8.23
C ALA A 108 1.10 2.26 -8.62
N ALA A 109 2.43 2.13 -8.62
CA ALA A 109 3.34 3.19 -9.04
C ALA A 109 3.28 3.55 -10.52
N THR A 110 2.81 2.64 -11.37
CA THR A 110 2.80 2.81 -12.83
C THR A 110 1.41 2.76 -13.44
N LEU A 111 0.44 2.19 -12.73
CA LEU A 111 -0.94 2.12 -13.19
C LEU A 111 -1.59 3.50 -13.24
N THR A 112 -2.52 3.67 -14.18
CA THR A 112 -3.39 4.85 -14.23
C THR A 112 -4.28 4.87 -12.99
N PRO A 113 -4.41 6.02 -12.30
CA PRO A 113 -5.32 6.16 -11.16
C PRO A 113 -6.74 5.72 -11.51
N ALA A 114 -7.34 4.85 -10.69
CA ALA A 114 -8.72 4.43 -10.92
C ALA A 114 -9.68 5.63 -10.76
N PRO A 115 -10.73 5.74 -11.59
CA PRO A 115 -11.80 6.68 -11.34
C PRO A 115 -12.58 6.21 -10.11
N VAL A 116 -12.34 6.84 -8.98
CA VAL A 116 -13.04 6.59 -7.72
C VAL A 116 -14.00 7.75 -7.50
N ALA A 117 -15.29 7.45 -7.42
CA ALA A 117 -16.28 8.41 -6.96
C ALA A 117 -16.09 8.61 -5.45
N ALA A 118 -16.06 9.86 -4.99
CA ALA A 118 -16.12 10.16 -3.57
C ALA A 118 -17.33 9.43 -2.97
N ARG A 119 -17.07 8.55 -2.00
CA ARG A 119 -18.12 7.85 -1.27
C ARG A 119 -18.29 8.51 0.09
N ASP A 120 -19.49 9.01 0.33
CA ASP A 120 -19.95 9.34 1.66
C ASP A 120 -20.59 8.11 2.30
N GLY A 121 -20.42 7.96 3.61
CA GLY A 121 -21.08 6.92 4.40
C GLY A 121 -20.30 5.60 4.42
N PHE A 122 -19.17 5.57 5.12
CA PHE A 122 -18.61 4.32 5.60
C PHE A 122 -19.28 3.93 6.92
N ALA A 123 -19.61 2.66 7.08
CA ALA A 123 -20.03 2.13 8.38
C ALA A 123 -18.90 2.33 9.40
N PRO A 124 -19.19 2.45 10.71
CA PRO A 124 -18.16 2.53 11.73
C PRO A 124 -17.15 1.38 11.59
N GLU A 125 -15.86 1.72 11.66
CA GLU A 125 -14.73 0.82 11.42
C GLU A 125 -14.84 -0.49 12.22
N GLU A 126 -15.39 -0.42 13.44
CA GLU A 126 -15.55 -1.53 14.39
C GLU A 126 -16.32 -2.75 13.86
N THR A 127 -17.02 -2.64 12.73
CA THR A 127 -17.82 -3.74 12.16
C THR A 127 -17.26 -4.33 10.87
N MET A 128 -16.25 -3.71 10.26
CA MET A 128 -15.70 -4.15 8.97
C MET A 128 -14.42 -4.95 9.18
N THR A 129 -14.26 -6.02 8.41
CA THR A 129 -13.04 -6.84 8.40
C THR A 129 -12.61 -7.17 6.97
N GLY A 130 -11.39 -7.66 6.83
CA GLY A 130 -10.84 -8.11 5.54
C GLY A 130 -10.82 -6.99 4.48
N PHE A 131 -11.07 -7.36 3.23
CA PHE A 131 -11.01 -6.41 2.11
C PHE A 131 -11.99 -5.24 2.27
N ALA A 132 -13.14 -5.45 2.91
CA ALA A 132 -14.13 -4.38 3.12
C ALA A 132 -13.59 -3.28 4.06
N ARG A 133 -12.86 -3.67 5.11
CA ARG A 133 -12.18 -2.71 6.00
C ARG A 133 -11.11 -1.93 5.24
N TRP A 134 -10.24 -2.65 4.53
CA TRP A 134 -9.19 -2.06 3.70
C TRP A 134 -9.74 -1.07 2.66
N GLU A 135 -10.81 -1.47 1.94
CA GLU A 135 -11.48 -0.62 0.95
C GLU A 135 -12.05 0.64 1.61
N ALA A 136 -12.69 0.51 2.78
CA ALA A 136 -13.24 1.66 3.49
C ALA A 136 -12.17 2.67 3.92
N VAL A 137 -11.01 2.19 4.40
CA VAL A 137 -9.86 3.03 4.78
C VAL A 137 -9.31 3.77 3.56
N ILE A 138 -8.97 3.05 2.49
CA ILE A 138 -8.37 3.66 1.28
C ILE A 138 -9.32 4.67 0.63
N LEU A 139 -10.61 4.35 0.54
CA LEU A 139 -11.58 5.28 -0.04
C LEU A 139 -11.83 6.51 0.84
N SER A 140 -11.77 6.37 2.17
CA SER A 140 -11.85 7.51 3.09
C SER A 140 -10.64 8.43 2.92
N GLN A 141 -9.44 7.86 2.80
CA GLN A 141 -8.20 8.60 2.58
C GLN A 141 -8.17 9.32 1.23
N ILE A 142 -8.65 8.68 0.16
CA ILE A 142 -8.81 9.33 -1.15
C ILE A 142 -9.76 10.53 -1.04
N ALA A 143 -10.88 10.39 -0.31
CA ALA A 143 -11.82 11.48 -0.10
C ALA A 143 -11.22 12.62 0.73
N ASP A 144 -10.45 12.32 1.78
CA ASP A 144 -9.75 13.35 2.57
C ASP A 144 -8.70 14.10 1.72
N LEU A 145 -7.98 13.39 0.83
CA LEU A 145 -7.03 14.01 -0.10
C LEU A 145 -7.73 14.90 -1.15
N ASP A 146 -8.92 14.52 -1.61
CA ASP A 146 -9.76 15.37 -2.46
C ASP A 146 -10.24 16.63 -1.70
N ASP A 147 -10.62 16.48 -0.42
CA ASP A 147 -11.00 17.59 0.46
C ASP A 147 -9.82 18.57 0.66
N PHE A 148 -8.59 18.05 0.87
CA PHE A 148 -7.37 18.86 0.92
C PHE A 148 -7.01 19.51 -0.42
N ALA A 149 -7.32 18.88 -1.55
CA ALA A 149 -7.11 19.52 -2.85
C ALA A 149 -7.99 20.77 -3.03
N LEU A 150 -9.19 20.77 -2.42
CA LEU A 150 -10.10 21.93 -2.40
C LEU A 150 -9.73 22.95 -1.31
N GLN A 151 -9.21 22.49 -0.18
CA GLN A 151 -8.78 23.30 0.96
C GLN A 151 -7.37 22.87 1.40
N PRO A 152 -6.32 23.36 0.71
CA PRO A 152 -4.95 22.95 0.96
C PRO A 152 -4.52 23.21 2.41
N PRO A 153 -3.80 22.26 3.04
CA PRO A 153 -3.33 22.46 4.41
C PRO A 153 -2.21 23.51 4.43
N GLY A 154 -2.01 24.15 5.59
CA GLY A 154 -0.96 25.15 5.76
C GLY A 154 0.46 24.58 5.75
N GLU A 155 1.47 25.45 5.80
CA GLU A 155 2.89 25.09 5.77
C GLU A 155 3.36 24.17 6.91
N HIS A 156 2.56 24.05 7.96
CA HIS A 156 2.82 23.24 9.15
C HIS A 156 2.05 21.90 9.16
N ALA A 157 1.49 21.48 8.03
CA ALA A 157 0.70 20.25 7.91
C ALA A 157 1.45 18.99 8.38
N PHE A 158 2.78 18.99 8.27
CA PHE A 158 3.63 17.89 8.69
C PHE A 158 3.63 17.66 10.21
N PHE A 159 3.23 18.64 11.03
CA PHE A 159 2.95 18.43 12.47
C PHE A 159 1.57 17.84 12.75
N GLY A 160 0.86 17.46 11.69
CA GLY A 160 -0.48 16.92 11.71
C GLY A 160 -1.55 18.00 11.60
N VAL A 161 -2.54 17.74 10.75
CA VAL A 161 -3.71 18.60 10.50
C VAL A 161 -4.97 17.74 10.39
N ASP A 162 -6.13 18.28 10.69
CA ASP A 162 -7.39 17.58 10.46
C ASP A 162 -7.89 17.81 9.03
N ALA A 163 -8.31 16.73 8.37
CA ALA A 163 -8.95 16.79 7.06
C ALA A 163 -10.21 17.67 7.12
N PRO A 164 -10.39 18.62 6.16
CA PRO A 164 -11.51 19.55 6.14
C PRO A 164 -12.78 18.88 5.60
N ARG A 165 -13.17 17.78 6.25
CA ARG A 165 -14.25 16.89 5.83
C ARG A 165 -15.58 17.64 5.73
N THR A 166 -16.20 17.53 4.57
CA THR A 166 -17.56 18.03 4.34
C THR A 166 -18.64 17.07 4.88
N SER A 167 -18.27 15.82 5.13
CA SER A 167 -19.12 14.70 5.57
C SER A 167 -18.59 14.09 6.87
N THR A 168 -19.49 13.65 7.77
CA THR A 168 -19.11 13.14 9.09
C THR A 168 -18.75 11.65 9.13
N ALA A 169 -19.02 10.86 8.08
CA ALA A 169 -18.82 9.41 8.08
C ALA A 169 -17.64 8.97 7.19
N ARG A 170 -16.48 8.78 7.81
CA ARG A 170 -15.26 8.20 7.23
C ARG A 170 -14.78 7.03 8.11
N ALA A 171 -14.09 6.07 7.51
CA ALA A 171 -13.53 4.91 8.21
C ALA A 171 -12.15 5.18 8.84
N THR A 172 -11.65 6.42 8.77
CA THR A 172 -10.37 6.83 9.32
C THR A 172 -10.51 8.04 10.24
N PRO A 173 -9.60 8.26 11.19
CA PRO A 173 -9.50 9.52 11.93
C PRO A 173 -9.35 10.71 10.98
N CYS A 174 -9.78 11.92 11.38
CA CYS A 174 -9.58 13.13 10.57
C CYS A 174 -8.12 13.59 10.55
N ARG A 175 -7.34 13.20 11.55
CA ARG A 175 -5.94 13.60 11.72
C ARG A 175 -5.07 13.04 10.59
N TRP A 176 -4.18 13.85 10.04
CA TRP A 176 -3.34 13.52 8.90
C TRP A 176 -1.94 14.10 9.05
N TYR A 177 -0.90 13.28 8.84
CA TYR A 177 0.52 13.70 8.89
C TYR A 177 1.23 13.61 7.53
N ASN A 178 0.99 12.54 6.76
CA ASN A 178 1.84 12.19 5.61
C ASN A 178 1.18 12.49 4.26
N PHE A 179 1.65 13.52 3.55
CA PHE A 179 1.04 13.98 2.29
C PHE A 179 1.75 13.49 1.02
N ASP A 180 2.98 12.98 1.14
CA ASP A 180 3.73 12.41 0.04
C ASP A 180 3.84 10.87 0.15
N PRO A 181 4.02 10.15 -0.97
CA PRO A 181 4.11 8.69 -0.95
C PRO A 181 5.24 8.11 -0.10
N ALA A 182 6.40 8.78 0.00
CA ALA A 182 7.52 8.27 0.76
C ALA A 182 7.18 8.21 2.25
N SER A 183 6.78 9.35 2.83
CA SER A 183 6.38 9.42 4.24
C SER A 183 5.20 8.50 4.54
N TYR A 184 4.19 8.45 3.66
CA TYR A 184 3.01 7.59 3.84
C TYR A 184 3.38 6.10 3.88
N LEU A 185 4.19 5.63 2.94
CA LEU A 185 4.58 4.22 2.86
C LEU A 185 5.52 3.81 3.99
N GLU A 186 6.44 4.70 4.38
CA GLU A 186 7.40 4.50 5.44
C GLU A 186 6.73 4.42 6.82
N CYS A 187 5.84 5.38 7.12
CA CYS A 187 5.02 5.38 8.33
C CYS A 187 4.02 4.21 8.37
N GLY A 188 3.45 3.82 7.21
CA GLY A 188 2.60 2.65 7.11
C GLY A 188 3.33 1.36 7.46
N MET A 189 4.58 1.20 6.99
CA MET A 189 5.40 0.06 7.40
C MET A 189 5.75 0.13 8.88
N ALA A 190 6.30 1.26 9.36
CA ALA A 190 6.79 1.39 10.72
C ALA A 190 5.69 1.14 11.78
N GLY A 191 4.49 1.68 11.56
CA GLY A 191 3.37 1.50 12.49
C GLY A 191 2.59 0.20 12.30
N GLY A 192 2.41 -0.27 11.06
CA GLY A 192 1.52 -1.40 10.75
C GLY A 192 2.19 -2.76 10.68
N LEU A 193 3.33 -2.86 9.99
CA LEU A 193 3.99 -4.16 9.68
C LEU A 193 5.39 -4.30 10.30
N GLY A 194 5.94 -3.21 10.83
CA GLY A 194 7.30 -3.11 11.38
C GLY A 194 8.38 -3.33 10.32
N GLY A 195 9.50 -3.91 10.75
CA GLY A 195 10.62 -4.31 9.88
C GLY A 195 11.67 -3.22 9.66
N TRP A 196 11.45 -2.02 10.20
CA TRP A 196 12.46 -0.99 10.32
C TRP A 196 13.54 -1.40 11.34
N ASP A 197 14.76 -0.90 11.14
CA ASP A 197 15.86 -0.99 12.09
C ASP A 197 16.63 0.33 12.14
N GLU A 198 17.14 0.71 13.32
CA GLU A 198 17.95 1.94 13.49
C GLU A 198 19.14 2.02 12.52
N SER A 199 19.71 0.87 12.13
CA SER A 199 20.81 0.80 11.16
C SER A 199 20.42 1.19 9.73
N ASP A 200 19.13 1.22 9.40
CA ASP A 200 18.65 1.67 8.09
C ASP A 200 18.82 3.20 7.92
N GLY A 201 18.94 3.94 9.01
CA GLY A 201 19.19 5.39 9.00
C GLY A 201 17.97 6.25 8.63
N THR A 202 16.83 5.63 8.31
CA THR A 202 15.59 6.31 7.91
C THR A 202 14.82 6.90 9.10
N ARG A 203 14.74 6.16 10.22
CA ARG A 203 14.20 6.66 11.49
C ARG A 203 15.26 6.68 12.57
N VAL A 204 15.20 7.71 13.42
CA VAL A 204 16.06 7.86 14.60
C VAL A 204 15.17 7.85 15.84
N PRO A 205 15.47 7.04 16.86
CA PRO A 205 14.76 7.10 18.12
C PRO A 205 14.86 8.50 18.72
N VAL A 206 13.72 9.15 18.94
CA VAL A 206 13.69 10.45 19.60
C VAL A 206 13.59 10.21 21.11
N PRO A 207 14.49 10.78 21.94
CA PRO A 207 14.36 10.71 23.38
C PRO A 207 13.05 11.41 23.82
N GLY A 208 12.13 10.64 24.39
CA GLY A 208 10.83 11.15 24.85
C GLY A 208 10.13 10.15 25.76
N PRO A 209 9.04 10.56 26.45
CA PRO A 209 8.23 9.62 27.20
C PRO A 209 7.64 8.60 26.22
N VAL A 210 8.08 7.34 26.34
CA VAL A 210 7.43 6.22 25.65
C VAL A 210 6.00 6.19 26.16
N HIS A 211 5.03 6.44 25.28
CA HIS A 211 3.63 6.26 25.65
C HIS A 211 3.46 4.80 26.09
N PRO A 212 2.99 4.53 27.32
CA PRO A 212 2.91 3.16 27.85
C PRO A 212 2.02 2.23 27.03
N ASP A 213 1.19 2.79 26.15
CA ASP A 213 0.25 2.08 25.29
C ASP A 213 0.81 1.77 23.89
N VAL A 214 2.04 2.19 23.56
CA VAL A 214 2.69 1.82 22.30
C VAL A 214 3.42 0.49 22.51
N PRO A 215 3.00 -0.60 21.84
CA PRO A 215 3.71 -1.87 21.94
C PRO A 215 5.16 -1.71 21.45
N PRO A 216 6.12 -2.42 22.04
CA PRO A 216 7.50 -2.39 21.60
C PRO A 216 7.60 -2.87 20.15
N ASP A 217 8.59 -2.34 19.42
CA ASP A 217 8.87 -2.78 18.05
C ASP A 217 9.03 -4.32 18.02
N PRO A 218 8.24 -5.03 17.20
CA PRO A 218 8.36 -6.48 17.06
C PRO A 218 9.72 -6.94 16.53
N GLY A 219 10.53 -6.04 15.95
CA GLY A 219 11.79 -6.33 15.31
C GLY A 219 11.61 -7.07 13.97
N ILE A 220 12.64 -7.79 13.55
CA ILE A 220 12.61 -8.57 12.31
C ILE A 220 11.83 -9.86 12.55
N LEU A 221 10.66 -9.97 11.91
CA LEU A 221 9.80 -11.13 11.96
C LEU A 221 9.78 -11.85 10.62
N SER A 222 9.80 -13.18 10.66
CA SER A 222 9.44 -14.01 9.51
C SER A 222 7.94 -13.89 9.29
N ILE A 223 7.53 -13.36 8.15
CA ILE A 223 6.13 -13.19 7.77
C ILE A 223 5.94 -13.81 6.41
N GLU A 224 5.16 -14.89 6.33
CA GLU A 224 4.89 -15.53 5.03
C GLU A 224 3.76 -14.83 4.29
N THR A 225 2.75 -14.37 5.04
CA THR A 225 1.54 -13.75 4.48
C THR A 225 0.96 -12.69 5.41
N VAL A 226 0.35 -11.68 4.82
CA VAL A 226 -0.45 -10.65 5.51
C VAL A 226 -1.92 -10.78 5.13
N THR A 227 -2.80 -10.31 6.01
CA THR A 227 -4.24 -10.20 5.77
C THR A 227 -4.60 -8.82 5.24
N TRP A 228 -5.83 -8.66 4.76
CA TRP A 228 -6.35 -7.33 4.42
C TRP A 228 -6.52 -6.41 5.63
N ASP A 229 -6.72 -6.98 6.83
CA ASP A 229 -6.80 -6.19 8.07
C ASP A 229 -5.42 -5.60 8.40
N ASP A 230 -4.34 -6.39 8.25
CA ASP A 230 -2.96 -5.90 8.40
C ASP A 230 -2.66 -4.77 7.38
N LEU A 231 -3.16 -4.90 6.15
CA LEU A 231 -3.02 -3.85 5.13
C LEU A 231 -3.90 -2.62 5.40
N ALA A 232 -5.01 -2.77 6.11
CA ALA A 232 -5.84 -1.65 6.55
C ALA A 232 -5.11 -0.88 7.66
N GLU A 233 -4.47 -1.57 8.60
CA GLU A 233 -3.61 -0.97 9.61
C GLU A 233 -2.40 -0.27 8.99
N PHE A 234 -1.71 -0.91 8.03
CA PHE A 234 -0.66 -0.27 7.22
C PHE A 234 -1.12 1.05 6.61
N ALA A 235 -2.32 1.08 6.00
CA ALA A 235 -2.85 2.29 5.39
C ALA A 235 -3.21 3.36 6.44
N LEU A 236 -3.79 2.96 7.57
CA LEU A 236 -4.12 3.86 8.68
C LEU A 236 -2.85 4.51 9.24
N TYR A 237 -1.82 3.73 9.56
CA TYR A 237 -0.55 4.27 10.04
C TYR A 237 0.16 5.12 8.99
N GLY A 238 0.01 4.80 7.70
CA GLY A 238 0.47 5.67 6.62
C GLY A 238 -0.14 7.06 6.68
N GLN A 239 -1.35 7.22 7.23
CA GLN A 239 -1.98 8.53 7.45
C GLN A 239 -1.59 9.17 8.79
N ILE A 240 -1.65 8.42 9.90
CA ILE A 240 -1.68 8.98 11.26
C ILE A 240 -0.36 8.89 12.04
N PHE A 241 0.61 8.11 11.56
CA PHE A 241 1.89 7.91 12.23
C PHE A 241 2.90 8.99 11.82
N GLU A 242 3.66 9.49 12.81
CA GLU A 242 4.71 10.52 12.66
C GLU A 242 6.09 9.88 12.72
#